data_AF-A0A7Y3FLS0-F1
#
_entry.id   AF-A0A7Y3FLS0-F1
#
_cell.length_a   1.000
_cell.length_b   1.000
_cell.length_c   1.000
_cell.angle_alpha   90.00
_cell.angle_beta   90.00
_cell.angle_gamma   90.00
#
_symmetry.space_group_name_H-M   'P 1'
#
loop_
_entity.id
_entity.type
_entity.pdbx_description
1 polymer ?
#
loop_
_entity_poly.entity_id
_entity_poly.type
_entity_poly.pdbx_seq_one_letter_code
_entity_poly.pdbx_strand_id
1 'polypeptide(L)'
;MTSLDLGPISVSTESSATRTRGGWLLNAGDVQLSHPFGSTTFYRHGWHSWGLTHWALIDEEPVRVRDRERRRLSDDPLLVDHQGHVGNYVGAISGPAGNALLLGALGMDTIVEATSTTLSGTSRGEPAGWFVAYGPEQDVFASYAEAVQGQFGSVRQNPG
;
A
#
# COMPACT_ATOMS: atom_id res chain seq x y z
N MET A 1 19.76 -6.13 1.66
CA MET A 1 18.92 -5.23 2.48
C MET A 1 19.29 -3.79 2.15
N THR A 2 18.41 -3.11 1.42
CA THR A 2 18.54 -1.70 1.04
C THR A 2 17.83 -0.84 2.09
N SER A 3 18.50 0.21 2.58
CA SER A 3 17.89 1.21 3.45
C SER A 3 17.73 2.53 2.70
N LEU A 4 16.53 3.10 2.72
CA LEU A 4 16.25 4.43 2.16
C LEU A 4 15.73 5.35 3.26
N ASP A 5 16.20 6.59 3.24
CA ASP A 5 15.72 7.64 4.11
C ASP A 5 14.80 8.59 3.31
N LEU A 6 13.53 8.67 3.73
CA LEU A 6 12.52 9.57 3.17
C LEU A 6 12.17 10.71 4.16
N GLY A 7 13.15 11.14 4.96
CA GLY A 7 12.98 12.12 6.02
C GLY A 7 12.68 11.44 7.36
N PRO A 8 11.44 11.48 7.88
CA PRO A 8 11.12 10.77 9.11
C PRO A 8 10.95 9.25 8.92
N ILE A 9 11.03 8.74 7.70
CA ILE A 9 10.64 7.37 7.35
C ILE A 9 11.87 6.59 6.91
N SER A 10 12.04 5.41 7.51
CA SER A 10 13.07 4.45 7.11
C SER A 10 12.45 3.30 6.33
N VAL A 11 13.04 2.95 5.20
CA VAL A 11 12.57 1.85 4.36
C VAL A 11 13.53 0.68 4.48
N SER A 12 13.01 -0.51 4.75
CA SER A 12 13.75 -1.77 4.67
C SER A 12 13.16 -2.67 3.58
N THR A 13 13.99 -3.06 2.63
CA THR A 13 13.61 -4.01 1.58
C THR A 13 14.81 -4.89 1.21
N GLU A 14 14.54 -6.10 0.74
CA GLU A 14 15.58 -6.98 0.20
C GLU A 14 16.02 -6.55 -1.22
N SER A 15 15.21 -5.71 -1.87
CA SER A 15 15.35 -5.37 -3.28
C SER A 15 16.01 -4.01 -3.48
N SER A 16 16.52 -3.75 -4.68
CA SER A 16 17.09 -2.44 -5.03
C SER A 16 16.00 -1.39 -5.22
N ALA A 17 16.38 -0.12 -5.07
CA ALA A 17 15.49 1.02 -5.19
C ALA A 17 15.98 2.03 -6.24
N THR A 18 15.05 2.59 -7.01
CA THR A 18 15.31 3.62 -8.02
C THR A 18 14.45 4.84 -7.74
N ARG A 19 15.06 6.03 -7.72
CA ARG A 19 14.33 7.29 -7.51
C ARG A 19 13.52 7.64 -8.76
N THR A 20 12.30 8.14 -8.57
CA THR A 20 11.42 8.66 -9.62
C THR A 20 10.89 10.05 -9.25
N ARG A 21 10.12 10.69 -10.14
CA ARG A 21 9.64 12.08 -10.01
C ARG A 21 8.84 12.32 -8.74
N GLY A 22 8.07 11.34 -8.27
CA GLY A 22 7.19 11.46 -7.09
C GLY A 22 7.52 10.54 -5.92
N GLY A 23 8.62 9.79 -5.98
CA GLY A 23 8.91 8.78 -4.96
C GLY A 23 10.03 7.82 -5.36
N TRP A 24 9.89 6.56 -4.97
CA TRP A 24 10.83 5.48 -5.23
C TRP A 24 10.13 4.26 -5.79
N LEU A 25 10.79 3.61 -6.74
CA LEU A 25 10.43 2.31 -7.27
C LEU A 25 11.32 1.26 -6.60
N LEU A 26 10.71 0.29 -5.94
CA LEU A 26 11.39 -0.85 -5.35
C LEU A 26 11.18 -2.06 -6.26
N ASN A 27 12.25 -2.79 -6.52
CA ASN A 27 12.18 -4.03 -7.28
C ASN A 27 11.36 -5.09 -6.52
N ALA A 28 11.01 -6.15 -7.23
CA ALA A 28 10.12 -7.18 -6.73
C ALA A 28 10.61 -7.81 -5.42
N GLY A 29 9.69 -7.98 -4.46
CA GLY A 29 9.99 -8.56 -3.14
C GLY A 29 9.17 -7.88 -2.03
N ASP A 30 9.30 -8.40 -0.81
CA ASP A 30 8.62 -7.81 0.35
C ASP A 30 9.29 -6.50 0.78
N VAL A 31 8.46 -5.61 1.32
CA VAL A 31 8.89 -4.29 1.79
C VAL A 31 8.28 -3.99 3.14
N GLN A 32 9.07 -3.35 4.00
CA GLN A 32 8.60 -2.80 5.25
C GLN A 32 9.11 -1.37 5.39
N LEU A 33 8.19 -0.44 5.62
CA LEU A 33 8.45 0.96 5.91
C LEU A 33 8.23 1.18 7.40
N SER A 34 9.20 1.78 8.08
CA SER A 34 9.10 2.18 9.49
C SER A 34 8.84 3.68 9.58
N HIS A 35 7.85 4.07 10.38
CA HIS A 35 7.46 5.47 10.57
C HIS A 35 7.22 5.84 12.05
N PRO A 36 7.43 7.11 12.43
CA PRO A 36 7.30 7.55 13.83
C PRO A 36 5.90 8.06 14.20
N PHE A 37 4.89 7.87 13.33
CA PHE A 37 3.60 8.56 13.47
C PHE A 37 2.70 8.05 14.60
N GLY A 38 2.90 6.83 15.10
CA GLY A 38 2.12 6.30 16.23
C GLY A 38 0.63 6.17 15.91
N SER A 39 -0.22 6.73 16.78
CA SER A 39 -1.67 6.77 16.59
C SER A 39 -2.04 7.65 15.39
N THR A 40 -2.50 7.02 14.33
CA THR A 40 -2.77 7.66 13.03
C THR A 40 -3.90 6.94 12.30
N THR A 41 -4.22 7.38 11.08
CA THR A 41 -5.15 6.70 10.19
C THR A 41 -4.45 5.95 9.07
N PHE A 42 -4.96 4.77 8.75
CA PHE A 42 -4.60 3.96 7.59
C PHE A 42 -5.65 4.08 6.49
N TYR A 43 -5.23 4.42 5.28
CA TYR A 43 -6.01 4.29 4.07
C TYR A 43 -6.03 2.83 3.66
N ARG A 44 -7.17 2.18 3.90
CA ARG A 44 -7.46 0.85 3.37
C ARG A 44 -8.03 1.00 1.97
N HIS A 45 -7.52 0.19 1.04
CA HIS A 45 -8.09 0.03 -0.29
C HIS A 45 -8.79 -1.33 -0.40
N GLY A 46 -10.07 -1.32 -0.82
CA GLY A 46 -10.85 -2.54 -1.06
C GLY A 46 -10.39 -3.29 -2.32
N TRP A 47 -10.71 -4.58 -2.41
CA TRP A 47 -10.26 -5.42 -3.52
C TRP A 47 -10.94 -5.12 -4.85
N HIS A 48 -12.23 -4.79 -4.81
CA HIS A 48 -13.06 -4.57 -5.98
C HIS A 48 -13.90 -3.29 -5.85
N SER A 49 -14.71 -2.97 -6.86
CA SER A 49 -15.51 -1.73 -6.92
C SER A 49 -16.49 -1.52 -5.76
N TRP A 50 -16.93 -2.60 -5.11
CA TRP A 50 -17.76 -2.54 -3.89
C TRP A 50 -16.99 -2.71 -2.58
N GLY A 51 -15.66 -2.85 -2.66
CA GLY A 51 -14.80 -3.05 -1.50
C GLY A 51 -14.69 -1.74 -0.73
N LEU A 52 -14.60 -1.83 0.59
CA LEU A 52 -14.53 -0.63 1.42
C LEU A 52 -13.17 0.03 1.28
N THR A 53 -13.17 1.27 0.78
CA THR A 53 -11.98 2.10 0.66
C THR A 53 -12.14 3.35 1.51
N HIS A 54 -11.36 3.47 2.58
CA HIS A 54 -11.47 4.59 3.52
C HIS A 54 -10.24 4.73 4.42
N TRP A 55 -10.14 5.88 5.08
CA TRP A 55 -9.23 6.09 6.21
C TRP A 55 -9.83 5.54 7.51
N ALA A 56 -9.07 4.73 8.24
CA ALA A 56 -9.44 4.11 9.52
C ALA A 56 -8.40 4.42 10.58
N LEU A 57 -8.80 4.68 11.84
CA LEU A 57 -7.85 4.81 12.95
C LEU A 57 -7.15 3.48 13.21
N ILE A 58 -5.82 3.51 13.38
CA ILE A 58 -4.99 2.30 13.51
C ILE A 58 -5.10 1.62 14.88
N ASP A 59 -5.57 2.36 15.88
CA ASP A 59 -5.77 1.87 17.24
C ASP A 59 -7.20 1.32 17.45
N GLU A 60 -8.07 1.44 16.45
CA GLU A 60 -9.43 0.89 16.48
C GLU A 60 -9.50 -0.44 15.72
N GLU A 61 -10.50 -1.27 16.04
CA GLU A 61 -10.70 -2.50 15.28
C GLU A 61 -11.05 -2.19 13.81
N PRO A 62 -10.44 -2.88 12.83
CA PRO A 62 -10.79 -2.71 11.43
C PRO A 62 -12.30 -2.91 11.18
N VAL A 63 -12.87 -2.05 10.34
CA VAL A 63 -14.29 -2.14 9.96
C VAL A 63 -14.54 -3.43 9.17
N ARG A 64 -15.53 -4.21 9.64
CA ARG A 64 -15.94 -5.47 9.01
C ARG A 64 -17.44 -5.57 8.83
N VAL A 65 -17.83 -6.28 7.78
CA VAL A 65 -19.23 -6.72 7.61
C VAL A 65 -19.55 -7.76 8.69
N ARG A 66 -20.51 -7.43 9.55
CA ARG A 66 -20.94 -8.30 10.66
C ARG A 66 -21.60 -9.58 10.18
N ASP A 67 -22.40 -9.48 9.13
CA ASP A 67 -23.05 -10.62 8.48
C ASP A 67 -22.00 -11.55 7.85
N ARG A 68 -21.91 -12.77 8.37
CA ARG A 68 -20.89 -13.74 7.97
C ARG A 68 -21.04 -14.22 6.52
N GLU A 69 -22.28 -14.36 6.03
CA GLU A 69 -22.52 -14.81 4.66
C GLU A 69 -22.12 -13.72 3.66
N ARG A 70 -22.47 -12.47 3.96
CA ARG A 70 -22.14 -11.32 3.10
C ARG A 70 -20.67 -10.91 3.19
N ARG A 71 -20.00 -11.21 4.31
CA ARG A 71 -18.60 -10.81 4.51
C ARG A 71 -17.69 -11.28 3.39
N ARG A 72 -17.82 -12.54 2.94
CA ARG A 72 -17.00 -13.10 1.84
C ARG A 72 -17.24 -12.44 0.48
N LEU A 73 -18.38 -11.80 0.30
CA LEU A 73 -18.74 -11.10 -0.93
C LEU A 73 -18.46 -9.59 -0.84
N SER A 74 -18.04 -9.11 0.33
CA SER A 74 -17.86 -7.68 0.58
C SER A 74 -16.48 -7.15 0.19
N ASP A 75 -15.48 -8.03 0.15
CA ASP A 75 -14.09 -7.69 -0.15
C ASP A 75 -13.30 -8.99 -0.47
N ASP A 76 -11.97 -8.93 -0.49
CA ASP A 76 -11.09 -10.09 -0.64
C ASP A 76 -11.42 -11.21 0.37
N PRO A 77 -11.91 -12.39 -0.08
CA PRO A 77 -12.27 -13.51 0.79
C PRO A 77 -11.12 -14.08 1.62
N LEU A 78 -9.87 -13.77 1.29
CA LEU A 78 -8.69 -14.17 2.06
C LEU A 78 -8.38 -13.20 3.20
N LEU A 79 -8.88 -11.95 3.14
CA LEU A 79 -8.57 -10.90 4.12
C LEU A 79 -9.76 -10.55 5.01
N VAL A 80 -10.96 -11.02 4.71
CA VAL A 80 -12.18 -10.70 5.48
C VAL A 80 -12.12 -11.03 6.97
N ASP A 81 -11.36 -12.05 7.35
CA ASP A 81 -11.17 -12.46 8.74
C ASP A 81 -9.79 -12.03 9.29
N HIS A 82 -9.01 -11.25 8.53
CA HIS A 82 -7.74 -10.70 8.95
C HIS A 82 -7.92 -9.76 10.15
N GLN A 83 -7.06 -9.89 11.17
CA GLN A 83 -7.24 -9.16 12.43
C GLN A 83 -6.64 -7.76 12.44
N GLY A 84 -5.61 -7.52 11.64
CA GLY A 84 -4.95 -6.22 11.48
C GLY A 84 -5.54 -5.34 10.36
N HIS A 85 -5.04 -4.12 10.26
CA HIS A 85 -5.38 -3.18 9.20
C HIS A 85 -4.69 -3.59 7.89
N VAL A 86 -5.47 -4.14 6.97
CA VAL A 86 -4.97 -4.62 5.68
C VAL A 86 -5.79 -4.05 4.52
N GLY A 87 -5.12 -3.75 3.41
CA GLY A 87 -5.71 -3.31 2.15
C GLY A 87 -5.13 -4.07 0.96
N ASN A 88 -5.83 -4.00 -0.18
CA ASN A 88 -5.41 -4.62 -1.43
C ASN A 88 -4.65 -3.63 -2.30
N TYR A 89 -3.51 -4.07 -2.84
CA TYR A 89 -2.65 -3.34 -3.78
C TYR A 89 -1.96 -2.08 -3.21
N VAL A 90 -2.71 -1.18 -2.59
CA VAL A 90 -2.21 0.09 -2.08
C VAL A 90 -2.74 0.35 -0.67
N GLY A 91 -1.88 0.92 0.16
CA GLY A 91 -2.23 1.45 1.46
C GLY A 91 -1.43 2.70 1.76
N ALA A 92 -1.96 3.55 2.64
CA ALA A 92 -1.24 4.74 3.07
C ALA A 92 -1.47 5.05 4.54
N ILE A 93 -0.52 5.73 5.16
CA ILE A 93 -0.61 6.20 6.55
C ILE A 93 -0.62 7.73 6.55
N SER A 94 -1.55 8.32 7.31
CA SER A 94 -1.56 9.76 7.50
C SER A 94 -0.35 10.20 8.30
N GLY A 95 0.34 11.20 7.80
CA GLY A 95 1.48 11.85 8.44
C GLY A 95 1.13 13.26 8.92
N PRO A 96 2.09 13.93 9.58
CA PRO A 96 1.93 15.33 9.99
C PRO A 96 1.68 16.25 8.80
N ALA A 97 0.97 17.37 9.06
CA ALA A 97 0.73 18.44 8.10
C ALA A 97 0.03 18.02 6.79
N GLY A 98 -0.86 17.02 6.86
CA GLY A 98 -1.62 16.55 5.69
C GLY A 98 -0.79 15.75 4.69
N ASN A 99 0.38 15.27 5.10
CA ASN A 99 1.16 14.33 4.31
C ASN A 99 0.61 12.91 4.45
N ALA A 100 0.94 12.05 3.50
CA ALA A 100 0.69 10.62 3.57
C ALA A 100 1.95 9.84 3.19
N LEU A 101 2.23 8.77 3.93
CA LEU A 101 3.18 7.73 3.54
C LEU A 101 2.42 6.69 2.73
N LEU A 102 2.68 6.60 1.43
CA LEU A 102 2.02 5.67 0.53
C LEU A 102 2.94 4.50 0.18
N LEU A 103 2.37 3.29 0.21
CA LEU A 103 2.95 2.08 -0.33
C LEU A 103 1.95 1.45 -1.32
N GLY A 104 2.34 1.37 -2.59
CA GLY A 104 1.47 0.86 -3.65
C GLY A 104 2.18 -0.16 -4.52
N ALA A 105 1.56 -1.31 -4.75
CA ALA A 105 2.09 -2.35 -5.60
C ALA A 105 2.04 -1.96 -7.09
N LEU A 106 3.03 -2.46 -7.84
CA LEU A 106 3.13 -2.39 -9.30
C LEU A 106 2.97 -3.78 -9.93
N GLY A 107 2.31 -4.68 -9.22
CA GLY A 107 1.99 -6.04 -9.62
C GLY A 107 0.63 -6.46 -9.04
N MET A 108 0.26 -7.71 -9.29
CA MET A 108 -1.03 -8.26 -8.86
C MET A 108 -0.88 -9.08 -7.57
N ASP A 109 -2.00 -9.45 -6.96
CA ASP A 109 -2.09 -10.31 -5.77
C ASP A 109 -1.24 -9.87 -4.56
N THR A 110 -1.19 -8.56 -4.33
CA THR A 110 -0.47 -7.96 -3.21
C THR A 110 -1.39 -7.42 -2.13
N ILE A 111 -0.85 -7.38 -0.92
CA ILE A 111 -1.52 -6.78 0.25
C ILE A 111 -0.61 -5.74 0.89
N VAL A 112 -1.22 -4.74 1.50
CA VAL A 112 -0.55 -3.74 2.32
C VAL A 112 -1.13 -3.80 3.72
N GLU A 113 -0.28 -3.99 4.71
CA GLU A 113 -0.64 -4.06 6.13
C GLU A 113 -0.03 -2.90 6.90
N ALA A 114 -0.80 -2.37 7.86
CA ALA A 114 -0.38 -1.26 8.68
C ALA A 114 -0.43 -1.57 10.18
N THR A 115 0.56 -1.04 10.90
CA THR A 115 0.59 -0.95 12.36
C THR A 115 0.89 0.50 12.78
N SER A 116 0.91 0.78 14.08
CA SER A 116 1.27 2.10 14.61
C SER A 116 2.70 2.54 14.29
N THR A 117 3.56 1.63 13.82
CA THR A 117 4.97 1.93 13.50
C THR A 117 5.42 1.44 12.13
N THR A 118 4.61 0.64 11.42
CA THR A 118 5.01 0.03 10.16
C THR A 118 3.93 0.08 9.09
N LEU A 119 4.36 0.20 7.84
CA LEU A 119 3.57 -0.07 6.64
C LEU A 119 4.31 -1.11 5.80
N SER A 120 3.76 -2.31 5.66
CA SER A 120 4.40 -3.43 4.96
C SER A 120 3.63 -3.85 3.73
N GLY A 121 4.35 -4.31 2.71
CA GLY A 121 3.80 -4.80 1.46
C GLY A 121 4.31 -6.20 1.18
N THR A 122 3.39 -7.12 0.87
CA THR A 122 3.69 -8.53 0.61
C THR A 122 2.98 -8.98 -0.66
N SER A 123 3.65 -9.83 -1.44
CA SER A 123 3.05 -10.51 -2.60
C SER A 123 2.55 -11.89 -2.19
N ARG A 124 1.31 -12.25 -2.53
CA ARG A 124 0.75 -13.60 -2.26
C ARG A 124 1.04 -14.60 -3.39
N GLY A 125 1.40 -14.08 -4.57
CA GLY A 125 1.78 -14.86 -5.74
C GLY A 125 3.17 -14.48 -6.22
N GLU A 126 3.27 -14.12 -7.50
CA GLU A 126 4.54 -13.65 -8.07
C GLU A 126 5.04 -12.38 -7.36
N PRO A 127 6.35 -12.27 -7.09
CA PRO A 127 6.92 -11.07 -6.49
C PRO A 127 6.58 -9.80 -7.29
N ALA A 128 5.94 -8.84 -6.63
CA ALA A 128 5.59 -7.55 -7.21
C ALA A 128 6.59 -6.46 -6.81
N GLY A 129 6.85 -5.53 -7.74
CA GLY A 129 7.54 -4.27 -7.41
C GLY A 129 6.61 -3.31 -6.67
N TRP A 130 7.20 -2.31 -6.03
CA TRP A 130 6.46 -1.34 -5.20
C TRP A 130 6.81 0.09 -5.53
N PHE A 131 5.84 0.99 -5.37
CA PHE A 131 6.04 2.42 -5.34
C PHE A 131 5.89 2.92 -3.91
N VAL A 132 6.85 3.74 -3.47
CA VAL A 132 6.86 4.35 -2.14
C VAL A 132 7.01 5.86 -2.28
N ALA A 133 6.17 6.61 -1.56
CA ALA A 133 6.25 8.06 -1.51
C ALA A 133 5.82 8.62 -0.15
N TYR A 134 6.37 9.77 0.20
CA TYR A 134 5.95 10.56 1.35
C TYR A 134 5.86 12.04 0.97
N GLY A 135 4.72 12.66 1.24
CA GLY A 135 4.42 14.03 0.84
C GLY A 135 2.92 14.31 0.93
N PRO A 136 2.43 15.43 0.37
CA PRO A 136 1.01 15.78 0.40
C PRO A 136 0.15 14.64 -0.15
N GLU A 137 -0.99 14.35 0.51
CA GLU A 137 -1.85 13.21 0.18
C GLU A 137 -2.16 13.12 -1.32
N GLN A 138 -2.64 14.21 -1.93
CA GLN A 138 -3.02 14.21 -3.34
C GLN A 138 -1.83 13.91 -4.27
N ASP A 139 -0.64 14.42 -3.93
CA ASP A 139 0.55 14.29 -4.75
C ASP A 139 1.08 12.84 -4.76
N VAL A 140 1.07 12.18 -3.59
CA VAL A 140 1.57 10.80 -3.50
C VAL A 140 0.63 9.81 -4.19
N PHE A 141 -0.69 10.01 -4.09
CA PHE A 141 -1.67 9.18 -4.81
C PHE A 141 -1.62 9.42 -6.32
N ALA A 142 -1.49 10.68 -6.76
CA ALA A 142 -1.31 11.00 -8.19
C ALA A 142 -0.03 10.36 -8.75
N SER A 143 1.08 10.48 -8.02
CA SER A 143 2.37 9.89 -8.43
C SER A 143 2.30 8.36 -8.51
N TYR A 144 1.58 7.72 -7.58
CA TYR A 144 1.33 6.27 -7.65
C TYR A 144 0.52 5.89 -8.89
N ALA A 145 -0.54 6.63 -9.20
CA ALA A 145 -1.36 6.39 -10.38
C ALA A 145 -0.54 6.51 -11.68
N GLU A 146 0.38 7.47 -11.77
CA GLU A 146 1.34 7.60 -12.88
C GLU A 146 2.27 6.38 -12.97
N ALA A 147 2.80 5.89 -11.84
CA ALA A 147 3.66 4.71 -11.80
C ALA A 147 2.94 3.44 -12.28
N VAL A 148 1.69 3.24 -11.85
CA VAL A 148 0.83 2.14 -12.33
C VAL A 148 0.59 2.25 -13.84
N GLN A 149 0.30 3.44 -14.35
CA GLN A 149 0.13 3.67 -15.80
C GLN A 149 1.42 3.37 -16.57
N GLY A 150 2.59 3.75 -16.07
CA GLY A 150 3.86 3.42 -16.70
C GLY A 150 4.11 1.90 -16.77
N GLN A 151 3.78 1.18 -15.70
CA GLN A 151 3.98 -0.26 -15.62
C GLN A 151 3.03 -1.05 -16.51
N PHE A 152 1.72 -0.75 -16.49
CA PHE A 152 0.73 -1.50 -17.26
C PHE A 152 0.46 -0.91 -18.66
N GLY A 153 0.79 0.35 -18.89
CA GLY A 153 0.70 1.00 -20.20
C GLY A 153 1.81 0.53 -21.15
N SER A 154 2.99 0.19 -20.64
CA SER A 154 4.08 -0.39 -21.43
C SER A 154 3.80 -1.83 -21.86
N VAL A 155 3.10 -2.62 -21.05
CA VAL A 155 2.66 -4.00 -21.38
C VAL A 155 1.71 -4.02 -22.58
N ARG A 156 0.95 -2.94 -22.85
CA ARG A 156 0.05 -2.87 -24.02
C ARG A 156 0.76 -2.62 -25.35
N GLN A 157 2.06 -2.30 -25.38
CA GLN A 157 2.79 -2.01 -26.62
C GLN A 157 3.56 -3.18 -27.24
N ASN A 158 3.39 -4.41 -26.73
CA ASN A 158 3.79 -5.62 -27.46
C ASN A 158 2.56 -6.34 -28.01
N PRO A 159 2.06 -5.98 -29.22
CA PRO A 159 1.34 -6.95 -30.02
C PRO A 159 2.37 -7.98 -30.51
N GLY A 160 2.22 -9.22 -30.05
CA GLY A 160 2.86 -10.36 -30.70
C GLY A 160 2.33 -10.59 -32.12
#